data_AF-A0A0W0TMD4-F1
#
_entry.id   AF-A0A0W0TMD4-F1
#
_cell.length_a   1.000
_cell.length_b   1.000
_cell.length_c   1.000
_cell.angle_alpha   90.00
_cell.angle_beta   90.00
_cell.angle_gamma   90.00
#
_symmetry.space_group_name_H-M   'P 1'
#
loop_
_entity.id
_entity.type
_entity.pdbx_description
1 polymer ?
#
loop_
_entity_poly.entity_id
_entity_poly.type
_entity_poly.pdbx_seq_one_letter_code
_entity_poly.pdbx_strand_id
1 'polypeptide(L)'
;MKKAIVILTCIFSLNCFASDYSYDVSGEDENGKELEGTIYSNKGEQEVTGELTDEDGNSVEFEGQWDGQGHISGETEDGVSVDLYTE
;
A
#
# COMPACT_ATOMS: atom_id res chain seq x y z
N MET A 1 -6.55 16.52 -40.51
CA MET A 1 -5.74 15.87 -39.47
C MET A 1 -6.44 16.08 -38.13
N LYS A 2 -7.31 15.15 -37.73
CA LYS A 2 -7.98 15.20 -36.42
C LYS A 2 -7.34 14.13 -35.56
N LYS A 3 -6.59 14.55 -34.55
CA LYS A 3 -5.85 13.66 -33.66
C LYS A 3 -6.86 12.87 -32.83
N ALA A 4 -6.85 11.55 -32.99
CA ALA A 4 -7.58 10.64 -32.11
C ALA A 4 -6.92 10.71 -30.74
N ILE A 5 -7.61 11.30 -29.77
CA ILE A 5 -7.25 11.17 -28.36
C ILE A 5 -7.70 9.76 -27.96
N VAL A 6 -6.72 8.86 -27.86
CA VAL A 6 -6.91 7.54 -27.31
C VAL A 6 -7.15 7.74 -25.82
N ILE A 7 -8.42 7.62 -25.41
CA ILE A 7 -8.80 7.43 -24.02
C ILE A 7 -8.29 6.02 -23.69
N LEU A 8 -7.09 5.95 -23.13
CA LEU A 8 -6.51 4.74 -22.60
C LEU A 8 -7.30 4.41 -21.33
N THR A 9 -8.32 3.58 -21.53
CA THR A 9 -9.09 2.94 -20.46
C THR A 9 -8.13 2.09 -19.65
N CYS A 10 -7.52 2.68 -18.61
CA CYS A 10 -6.92 1.91 -17.54
C CYS A 10 -8.07 1.20 -16.83
N ILE A 11 -8.36 -0.02 -17.32
CA ILE A 11 -9.03 -1.04 -16.52
C ILE A 11 -8.02 -1.35 -15.42
N PHE A 12 -8.02 -0.52 -14.37
CA PHE A 12 -7.49 -0.90 -13.07
C PHE A 12 -8.36 -2.08 -12.68
N SER A 13 -7.84 -3.27 -12.99
CA SER A 13 -8.34 -4.51 -12.46
C SER A 13 -8.30 -4.34 -10.95
N LEU A 14 -9.43 -3.99 -10.36
CA LEU A 14 -9.70 -4.17 -8.94
C LEU A 14 -9.59 -5.67 -8.74
N ASN A 15 -8.36 -6.15 -8.58
CA ASN A 15 -8.08 -7.47 -8.11
C ASN A 15 -8.76 -7.52 -6.76
N CYS A 16 -9.91 -8.17 -6.72
CA CYS A 16 -10.63 -8.47 -5.50
C CYS A 16 -9.81 -9.55 -4.78
N PHE A 17 -8.63 -9.18 -4.29
CA PHE A 17 -7.84 -10.00 -3.38
C PHE A 17 -8.67 -10.05 -2.11
N ALA A 18 -9.42 -11.14 -1.94
CA ALA A 18 -10.05 -11.44 -0.67
C ALA A 18 -8.93 -11.80 0.30
N SER A 19 -8.43 -10.81 1.06
CA SER A 19 -7.50 -11.07 2.14
C SER A 19 -8.25 -11.63 3.35
N ASP A 20 -7.57 -12.49 4.10
CA ASP A 20 -8.16 -13.04 5.33
C ASP A 20 -8.23 -11.99 6.45
N TYR A 21 -7.29 -11.05 6.43
CA TYR A 21 -7.17 -9.99 7.43
C TYR A 21 -6.88 -8.64 6.76
N SER A 22 -7.33 -7.58 7.42
CA SER A 22 -7.01 -6.20 7.11
C SER A 22 -6.68 -5.45 8.40
N TYR A 23 -5.66 -4.61 8.39
CA TYR A 23 -5.23 -3.83 9.55
C TYR A 23 -5.06 -2.38 9.13
N ASP A 24 -5.59 -1.48 9.96
CA ASP A 24 -5.27 -0.06 9.87
C ASP A 24 -3.88 0.14 10.46
N VAL A 25 -3.07 0.93 9.76
CA VAL A 25 -1.66 1.14 10.09
C VAL A 25 -1.29 2.60 9.90
N SER A 26 -0.29 3.02 10.66
CA SER A 26 0.36 4.32 10.51
C SER A 26 1.87 4.17 10.63
N GLY A 27 2.62 5.09 10.03
CA GLY A 27 4.07 5.06 10.08
C GLY A 27 4.72 6.23 9.35
N GLU A 28 6.02 6.10 9.13
CA GLU A 28 6.84 7.12 8.45
C GLU A 28 7.69 6.45 7.36
N ASP A 29 7.89 7.17 6.25
CA ASP A 29 8.86 6.78 5.23
C ASP A 29 10.30 7.17 5.63
N GLU A 30 11.28 6.75 4.83
CA GLU A 30 12.70 7.10 5.07
C GLU A 30 13.01 8.62 5.04
N ASN A 31 12.09 9.45 4.51
CA ASN A 31 12.19 10.90 4.47
C ASN A 31 11.49 11.58 5.66
N GLY A 32 10.88 10.82 6.56
CA GLY A 32 10.11 11.32 7.70
C GLY A 32 8.72 11.84 7.33
N LYS A 33 8.16 11.36 6.21
CA LYS A 33 6.80 11.67 5.78
C LYS A 33 5.82 10.68 6.43
N GLU A 34 4.80 11.21 7.11
CA GLU A 34 3.75 10.40 7.73
C GLU A 34 2.86 9.75 6.66
N LEU A 35 2.51 8.49 6.89
CA LEU A 35 1.67 7.66 6.04
C LEU A 35 0.69 6.88 6.91
N GLU A 36 -0.57 6.81 6.47
CA GLU A 36 -1.63 6.03 7.12
C GLU A 36 -2.34 5.18 6.07
N GLY A 37 -2.86 4.01 6.44
CA GLY A 37 -3.60 3.22 5.46
C GLY A 37 -4.06 1.88 5.96
N THR A 38 -4.37 1.01 5.01
CA THR A 38 -4.84 -0.35 5.30
C THR A 38 -3.92 -1.35 4.61
N ILE A 39 -3.37 -2.28 5.39
CA ILE A 39 -2.65 -3.44 4.90
C ILE A 39 -3.52 -4.69 4.97
N TYR A 40 -3.31 -5.58 4.01
CA TYR A 40 -4.03 -6.80 3.77
C TYR A 40 -3.06 -7.98 3.89
N SER A 41 -3.48 -9.03 4.59
CA SER A 41 -2.69 -10.24 4.74
C SER A 41 -3.53 -11.51 4.63
N ASN A 42 -2.89 -12.60 4.22
CA ASN A 42 -3.50 -13.92 4.20
C ASN A 42 -3.05 -14.74 5.41
N LYS A 43 -3.89 -15.67 5.84
CA LYS A 43 -3.60 -16.49 7.00
C LYS A 43 -2.39 -17.38 6.76
N GLY A 44 -1.34 -17.16 7.57
CA GLY A 44 -0.12 -17.95 7.53
C GLY A 44 0.94 -17.40 6.56
N GLU A 45 0.68 -16.25 5.94
CA GLU A 45 1.67 -15.50 5.15
C GLU A 45 2.25 -14.36 5.98
N GLN A 46 3.54 -14.07 5.77
CA GLN A 46 4.19 -12.89 6.33
C GLN A 46 4.17 -11.71 5.36
N GLU A 47 4.04 -12.01 4.07
CA GLU A 47 3.91 -10.99 3.03
C GLU A 47 2.55 -10.30 3.16
N VAL A 48 2.59 -8.97 3.05
CA VAL A 48 1.41 -8.11 3.14
C VAL A 48 1.45 -7.10 2.00
N THR A 49 0.28 -6.69 1.55
CA THR A 49 0.12 -5.61 0.58
C THR A 49 -0.86 -4.59 1.12
N GLY A 50 -0.81 -3.35 0.65
CA GLY A 50 -1.68 -2.31 1.18
C GLY A 50 -1.75 -1.07 0.32
N GLU A 51 -2.61 -0.16 0.73
CA GLU A 51 -2.68 1.21 0.22
C GLU A 51 -2.41 2.16 1.38
N LEU A 52 -1.43 3.03 1.20
CA LEU A 52 -1.06 4.09 2.15
C LEU A 52 -1.44 5.44 1.57
N THR A 53 -1.85 6.37 2.40
CA THR A 53 -2.21 7.74 2.06
C THR A 53 -1.35 8.70 2.87
N ASP A 54 -0.84 9.74 2.22
CA ASP A 54 -0.10 10.81 2.87
C ASP A 54 -0.99 11.96 3.38
N GLU A 55 -0.38 12.91 4.10
CA GLU A 55 -1.04 14.12 4.60
C GLU A 55 -1.65 15.00 3.47
N ASP A 56 -1.12 14.91 2.25
CA ASP A 56 -1.62 15.63 1.07
C ASP A 56 -2.81 14.90 0.40
N GLY A 57 -3.15 13.69 0.85
CA GLY A 57 -4.21 12.84 0.32
C GLY A 57 -3.83 12.01 -0.91
N ASN A 58 -2.54 11.84 -1.19
CA ASN A 58 -2.07 10.96 -2.25
C ASN A 58 -1.98 9.51 -1.75
N SER A 59 -2.61 8.59 -2.48
CA SER A 59 -2.50 7.16 -2.24
C SER A 59 -1.32 6.54 -2.98
N VAL A 60 -0.67 5.56 -2.36
CA VAL A 60 0.42 4.77 -2.93
C VAL A 60 0.27 3.30 -2.54
N GLU A 61 0.59 2.39 -3.46
CA GLU A 61 0.64 0.95 -3.17
C GLU A 61 1.87 0.62 -2.32
N PHE A 62 1.69 -0.31 -1.38
CA PHE A 62 2.72 -0.79 -0.45
C PHE A 62 2.81 -2.31 -0.49
N GLU A 63 4.04 -2.83 -0.50
CA GLU A 63 4.35 -4.25 -0.30
C GLU A 63 5.37 -4.41 0.81
N GLY A 64 5.13 -5.33 1.73
CA GLY A 64 6.00 -5.50 2.89
C GLY A 64 5.88 -6.85 3.57
N GLN A 65 6.53 -6.95 4.72
CA GLN A 65 6.53 -8.16 5.54
C GLN A 65 6.19 -7.83 6.99
N TRP A 66 5.31 -8.65 7.57
CA TRP A 66 4.95 -8.59 8.97
C TRP A 66 5.94 -9.38 9.83
N ASP A 67 6.49 -8.73 10.85
CA ASP A 67 7.37 -9.35 11.85
C ASP A 67 6.64 -10.24 12.88
N GLY A 68 5.30 -10.16 12.91
CA GLY A 68 4.44 -10.88 13.87
C GLY A 68 4.27 -10.20 15.23
N GLN A 69 4.81 -8.99 15.42
CA GLN A 69 4.74 -8.19 16.65
C GLN A 69 4.01 -6.84 16.44
N GLY A 70 3.27 -6.72 15.34
CA GLY A 70 2.54 -5.49 14.98
C GLY A 70 3.39 -4.46 14.22
N HIS A 71 4.59 -4.84 13.78
CA HIS A 71 5.45 -4.01 12.94
C HIS A 71 5.55 -4.60 11.52
N ILE A 72 5.40 -3.75 10.52
CA ILE A 72 5.49 -4.10 9.12
C ILE A 72 6.57 -3.23 8.48
N SER A 73 7.53 -3.85 7.81
CA SER A 73 8.56 -3.15 7.03
C SER A 73 8.39 -3.50 5.56
N GLY A 74 8.48 -2.51 4.69
CA GLY A 74 8.32 -2.72 3.26
C GLY A 74 8.70 -1.51 2.42
N GLU A 75 8.28 -1.53 1.17
CA GLU A 75 8.52 -0.47 0.19
C GLU A 75 7.24 -0.10 -0.54
N THR A 76 7.13 1.16 -0.96
CA THR A 76 6.08 1.60 -1.87
C THR A 76 6.39 1.19 -3.31
N GLU A 77 5.41 1.32 -4.22
CA GLU A 77 5.64 1.09 -5.67
C GLU A 77 6.76 1.97 -6.27
N ASP A 78 7.05 3.11 -5.64
CA ASP A 78 8.12 4.03 -6.02
C ASP A 78 9.50 3.61 -5.46
N GLY A 79 9.56 2.53 -4.67
CA GLY A 79 10.78 2.01 -4.04
C GLY A 79 11.22 2.77 -2.80
N VAL A 80 10.30 3.47 -2.13
CA VAL A 80 10.56 4.19 -0.88
C VAL A 80 10.32 3.25 0.29
N SER A 81 11.32 3.10 1.18
CA SER A 81 11.17 2.27 2.38
C SER A 81 10.24 2.92 3.41
N VAL A 82 9.35 2.11 3.99
CA VAL A 82 8.37 2.54 4.99
C VAL A 82 8.29 1.52 6.13
N ASP A 83 8.26 2.04 7.36
CA ASP A 83 8.00 1.27 8.58
C ASP A 83 6.62 1.62 9.14
N LEU A 84 5.76 0.62 9.27
CA LEU A 84 4.36 0.76 9.68
C LEU A 84 4.09 -0.01 10.97
N TYR A 85 3.16 0.50 11.77
CA TYR A 85 2.70 -0.14 12.98
C TYR A 85 1.19 -0.30 12.95
N THR A 86 0.69 -1.46 13.38
CA THR A 86 -0.74 -1.71 13.56
C THR A 86 -1.26 -0.93 14.76
N GLU A 87 -2.43 -0.30 14.62
CA GLU A 87 -3.12 0.41 15.72
C GLU A 87 -3.77 -0.52 16.77
#